data_AF-A0A1K2HL56-F1
#
_entry.id   AF-A0A1K2HL56-F1
#
_cell.length_a   1.000
_cell.length_b   1.000
_cell.length_c   1.000
_cell.angle_alpha   90.00
_cell.angle_beta   90.00
_cell.angle_gamma   90.00
#
_symmetry.space_group_name_H-M   'P 1'
#
loop_
_entity.id
_entity.type
_entity.pdbx_description
1 polymer ?
#
loop_
_entity_poly.entity_id
_entity_poly.type
_entity_poly.pdbx_seq_one_letter_code
_entity_poly.pdbx_strand_id
1 'polypeptide(L)'
;MAYRDLLLSTQELQTLARQEEWDALLEALPRQQAAQQAIEAAAPNLQQMPAEQREVLVDLLQQVEAANKETMTRIAAWRAEVATILDEIDSTRANAQRLHRAYGA
;
A
#
# COMPACT_ATOMS: atom_id res chain seq x y z
N MET A 1 12.80 6.39 18.21
CA MET A 1 13.37 5.46 17.22
C MET A 1 12.23 4.77 16.46
N ALA A 2 11.38 3.96 17.11
CA ALA A 2 10.29 3.23 16.45
C ALA A 2 9.33 4.05 15.55
N TYR A 3 8.90 5.26 15.97
CA TYR A 3 8.08 6.15 15.12
C TYR A 3 8.78 6.61 13.84
N ARG A 4 10.10 6.79 13.89
CA ARG A 4 10.90 7.13 12.71
C ARG A 4 11.02 5.93 11.79
N ASP A 5 11.19 4.73 12.35
CA ASP A 5 11.25 3.48 11.59
C ASP A 5 9.90 3.20 10.90
N LEU A 6 8.78 3.51 11.55
CA LEU A 6 7.44 3.48 10.95
C LEU A 6 7.34 4.47 9.78
N LEU A 7 7.81 5.71 9.95
CA LEU A 7 7.79 6.69 8.87
C LEU A 7 8.63 6.23 7.67
N LEU A 8 9.87 5.79 7.91
CA LEU A 8 10.78 5.36 6.85
C LEU A 8 10.22 4.15 6.09
N SER A 9 9.74 3.13 6.80
CA SER A 9 9.11 1.96 6.16
C SER A 9 7.83 2.35 5.39
N THR A 10 7.06 3.32 5.88
CA THR A 10 5.86 3.80 5.16
C THR A 10 6.23 4.59 3.90
N GLN A 11 7.29 5.41 3.93
CA GLN A 11 7.80 6.14 2.77
C GLN A 11 8.42 5.21 1.72
N GLU A 12 9.05 4.12 2.16
CA GLU A 12 9.52 3.04 1.28
C GLU A 12 8.34 2.41 0.53
N LEU A 13 7.27 2.02 1.23
CA LEU A 13 6.06 1.49 0.61
C LEU A 13 5.41 2.49 -0.36
N GLN A 14 5.37 3.77 -0.01
CA GLN A 14 4.89 4.84 -0.89
C GLN A 14 5.73 4.96 -2.16
N THR A 15 7.05 4.85 -2.04
CA THR A 15 7.97 4.91 -3.17
C THR A 15 7.78 3.70 -4.09
N LEU A 16 7.70 2.50 -3.53
CA LEU A 16 7.44 1.26 -4.27
C LEU A 16 6.08 1.32 -4.97
N ALA A 17 5.03 1.83 -4.32
CA ALA A 17 3.73 2.03 -4.92
C ALA A 17 3.73 3.05 -6.06
N ARG A 18 4.56 4.11 -5.96
CA ARG A 18 4.74 5.10 -7.05
C ARG A 18 5.46 4.51 -8.25
N GLN A 19 6.36 3.57 -8.01
CA GLN A 19 7.14 2.87 -9.03
C GLN A 19 6.41 1.63 -9.57
N GLU A 20 5.24 1.29 -9.02
CA GLU A 20 4.47 0.09 -9.36
C GLU A 20 5.24 -1.23 -9.11
N GLU A 21 6.21 -1.19 -8.18
CA GLU A 21 7.01 -2.33 -7.76
C GLU A 21 6.23 -3.17 -6.74
N TRP A 22 5.12 -3.79 -7.19
CA TRP A 22 4.14 -4.43 -6.31
C TRP A 22 4.69 -5.63 -5.53
N ASP A 23 5.58 -6.41 -6.13
CA ASP A 23 6.20 -7.56 -5.46
C ASP A 23 7.13 -7.09 -4.33
N ALA A 24 7.98 -6.10 -4.60
CA ALA A 24 8.85 -5.49 -3.59
C ALA A 24 8.03 -4.79 -2.49
N LEU A 25 6.89 -4.17 -2.84
CA LEU A 25 5.96 -3.59 -1.87
C LEU A 25 5.44 -4.67 -0.91
N LEU A 26 5.03 -5.84 -1.43
CA LEU A 26 4.56 -6.96 -0.62
C LEU A 26 5.65 -7.49 0.31
N GLU A 27 6.90 -7.59 -0.16
CA GLU A 27 8.05 -8.00 0.65
C GLU A 27 8.41 -6.99 1.75
N ALA A 28 8.14 -5.70 1.53
CA ALA A 28 8.43 -4.63 2.47
C ALA A 28 7.34 -4.45 3.55
N LEU A 29 6.09 -4.86 3.31
CA LEU A 29 4.97 -4.73 4.24
C LEU A 29 5.22 -5.28 5.66
N PRO A 30 5.85 -6.47 5.85
CA PRO A 30 6.13 -7.01 7.18
C PRO A 30 7.00 -6.07 8.03
N ARG A 31 7.88 -5.28 7.41
CA ARG A 31 8.74 -4.33 8.12
C ARG A 31 7.93 -3.18 8.71
N GLN A 32 6.97 -2.64 7.97
CA GLN A 32 6.06 -1.61 8.46
C GLN A 32 5.19 -2.16 9.61
N GLN A 33 4.65 -3.38 9.45
CA GLN A 33 3.85 -4.03 10.50
C GLN A 33 4.66 -4.25 11.78
N ALA A 34 5.91 -4.69 11.68
CA ALA A 34 6.80 -4.86 12.82
C ALA A 34 7.08 -3.54 13.55
N ALA A 35 7.28 -2.45 12.80
CA ALA A 35 7.47 -1.11 13.37
C ALA A 35 6.22 -0.63 14.12
N GLN A 36 5.02 -0.87 13.57
CA GLN A 36 3.76 -0.54 14.22
C GLN A 36 3.57 -1.36 15.51
N GLN A 37 3.78 -2.67 15.46
CA GLN A 37 3.69 -3.55 16.63
C GLN A 37 4.68 -3.14 17.72
N ALA A 38 5.89 -2.71 17.36
CA ALA A 38 6.87 -2.22 18.32
C ALA A 38 6.40 -0.94 19.04
N ILE A 39 5.69 -0.04 18.34
CA ILE A 39 5.10 1.15 18.94
C ILE A 39 3.96 0.78 19.88
N GLU A 40 3.07 -0.12 19.45
CA GLU A 40 1.94 -0.60 20.26
C GLU A 40 2.43 -1.32 21.53
N ALA A 41 3.43 -2.19 21.41
CA ALA A 41 4.03 -2.92 22.53
C ALA A 41 4.76 -2.00 23.52
N ALA A 42 5.36 -0.91 23.03
CA ALA A 42 6.02 0.07 23.89
C ALA A 42 5.02 0.89 24.74
N ALA A 43 3.72 0.89 24.37
CA ALA A 43 2.63 1.59 25.05
C ALA A 43 3.04 2.98 25.61
N PRO A 44 3.60 3.88 24.77
CA PRO A 44 4.20 5.11 25.27
C PRO A 44 3.14 6.00 25.93
N ASN A 45 3.43 6.47 27.14
CA ASN A 45 2.53 7.39 27.85
C ASN A 45 2.68 8.82 27.29
N LEU A 46 1.96 9.09 26.20
CA LEU A 46 1.98 10.38 25.50
C LEU A 46 1.62 11.58 26.39
N GLN A 47 0.89 11.36 27.49
CA GLN A 47 0.50 12.42 28.44
C GLN A 47 1.68 12.91 29.28
N GLN A 48 2.66 12.05 29.55
CA GLN A 48 3.87 12.39 30.31
C GLN A 48 4.99 12.96 29.42
N MET A 49 4.82 12.95 28.09
CA MET A 49 5.79 13.53 27.18
C MET A 49 5.73 15.06 27.19
N PRO A 50 6.89 15.76 27.12
CA PRO A 50 6.95 17.19 26.88
C PRO A 50 6.15 17.60 25.64
N ALA A 51 5.55 18.80 25.66
CA ALA A 51 4.71 19.30 24.56
C ALA A 51 5.44 19.26 23.21
N GLU A 52 6.69 19.72 23.17
CA GLU A 52 7.54 19.70 21.95
C GLU A 52 7.71 18.29 21.38
N GLN A 53 7.90 17.28 22.23
CA GLN A 53 8.05 15.89 21.77
C GLN A 53 6.73 15.33 21.24
N ARG A 54 5.60 15.74 21.83
CA ARG A 54 4.26 15.37 21.37
C ARG A 54 3.95 15.99 20.01
N GLU A 55 4.29 17.26 19.81
CA GLU A 55 4.13 17.94 18.52
C GLU A 55 4.93 17.24 17.41
N VAL A 56 6.20 16.91 17.68
CA VAL A 56 7.02 16.14 16.73
C VAL A 56 6.42 14.78 16.41
N LEU A 57 5.88 14.07 17.41
CA LEU A 57 5.21 12.79 17.18
C LEU A 57 3.93 12.93 16.35
N VAL A 58 3.14 13.97 16.58
CA VAL A 58 1.93 14.26 15.80
C VAL A 58 2.30 14.53 14.34
N ASP A 59 3.32 15.34 14.09
CA ASP A 59 3.81 15.61 12.73
C ASP A 59 4.27 14.32 12.02
N LEU A 60 5.06 13.47 12.70
CA LEU A 60 5.47 12.17 12.16
C LEU A 60 4.28 11.27 11.82
N LEU A 61 3.26 11.22 12.68
CA LEU A 61 2.06 10.41 12.45
C LEU A 61 1.22 10.95 11.28
N GLN A 62 1.12 12.28 11.14
CA GLN A 62 0.46 12.90 9.99
C GLN A 62 1.18 12.57 8.67
N GLN A 63 2.52 12.57 8.67
CA GLN A 63 3.30 12.15 7.51
C GLN A 63 3.07 10.67 7.15
N VAL A 64 3.03 9.78 8.16
CA VAL A 64 2.70 8.37 7.98
C VAL A 64 1.30 8.20 7.39
N GLU A 65 0.30 8.90 7.92
CA GLU A 65 -1.08 8.83 7.43
C GLU A 65 -1.20 9.29 5.98
N ALA A 66 -0.57 10.41 5.63
CA ALA A 66 -0.54 10.94 4.26
C ALA A 66 0.09 9.95 3.29
N ALA A 67 1.24 9.36 3.65
CA ALA A 67 1.92 8.37 2.81
C ALA A 67 1.09 7.08 2.65
N ASN A 68 0.50 6.56 3.73
CA ASN A 68 -0.40 5.40 3.67
C ASN A 68 -1.61 5.66 2.77
N LYS A 69 -2.24 6.83 2.87
CA LYS A 69 -3.39 7.20 2.04
C LYS A 69 -3.04 7.21 0.55
N GLU A 70 -1.88 7.76 0.19
CA GLU A 70 -1.41 7.71 -1.20
C GLU A 70 -1.16 6.29 -1.66
N THR A 71 -0.43 5.49 -0.89
CA THR A 71 -0.16 4.06 -1.19
C THR A 71 -1.45 3.29 -1.45
N MET A 72 -2.44 3.42 -0.57
CA MET A 72 -3.74 2.76 -0.72
C MET A 72 -4.52 3.24 -1.95
N THR A 73 -4.44 4.54 -2.27
CA THR A 73 -5.06 5.09 -3.48
C THR A 73 -4.46 4.48 -4.74
N ARG A 74 -3.13 4.32 -4.80
CA ARG A 74 -2.43 3.70 -5.93
C ARG A 74 -2.77 2.22 -6.06
N ILE A 75 -2.78 1.48 -4.95
CA ILE A 75 -3.20 0.08 -4.94
C ILE A 75 -4.63 -0.08 -5.46
N ALA A 76 -5.56 0.82 -5.08
CA ALA A 76 -6.93 0.79 -5.56
C ALA A 76 -7.02 1.05 -7.08
N ALA A 77 -6.25 2.02 -7.59
CA ALA A 77 -6.18 2.31 -9.02
C ALA A 77 -5.63 1.10 -9.81
N TRP A 78 -4.51 0.54 -9.36
CA TRP A 78 -3.92 -0.65 -9.97
C TRP A 78 -4.90 -1.84 -9.99
N ARG A 79 -5.64 -2.09 -8.90
CA ARG A 79 -6.66 -3.14 -8.86
C ARG A 79 -7.78 -2.92 -9.89
N ALA A 80 -8.16 -1.67 -10.14
CA ALA A 80 -9.17 -1.35 -11.16
C ALA A 80 -8.66 -1.59 -12.58
N GLU A 81 -7.38 -1.27 -12.85
CA GLU A 81 -6.74 -1.57 -14.13
C GLU A 81 -6.63 -3.07 -14.38
N VAL A 82 -6.18 -3.85 -13.38
CA VAL A 82 -6.11 -5.31 -13.46
C VAL A 82 -7.49 -5.91 -13.73
N ALA A 83 -8.54 -5.44 -13.04
CA ALA A 83 -9.90 -5.91 -13.29
C ALA A 83 -10.35 -5.64 -14.74
N THR A 84 -10.05 -4.45 -15.27
CA THR A 84 -10.36 -4.10 -16.66
C THR A 84 -9.65 -5.02 -17.65
N ILE A 85 -8.37 -5.31 -17.44
CA ILE A 85 -7.59 -6.22 -18.28
C ILE A 85 -8.18 -7.63 -18.27
N LEU A 86 -8.58 -8.13 -17.09
CA LEU A 86 -9.20 -9.45 -16.97
C LEU A 86 -10.53 -9.53 -17.73
N ASP A 87 -11.37 -8.50 -17.63
CA ASP A 87 -12.64 -8.41 -18.37
C ASP A 87 -12.41 -8.40 -19.90
N GLU A 88 -11.38 -7.71 -20.37
CA GLU A 88 -10.98 -7.70 -21.79
C GLU A 88 -10.50 -9.08 -22.27
N ILE A 89 -9.71 -9.78 -21.45
CA ILE A 89 -9.23 -11.14 -21.74
C ILE A 89 -10.42 -12.10 -21.86
N ASP A 90 -11.35 -12.07 -20.92
CA ASP A 90 -12.51 -12.96 -20.92
C ASP A 90 -13.48 -12.64 -22.07
N SER A 91 -13.66 -11.35 -22.39
CA SER A 91 -14.40 -10.92 -23.58
C SER A 91 -13.76 -11.43 -24.87
N THR A 92 -12.43 -11.36 -24.96
CA THR A 92 -11.67 -11.87 -26.10
C THR A 92 -11.81 -13.39 -26.24
N ARG A 93 -11.72 -14.14 -25.14
CA ARG A 93 -11.95 -15.60 -25.13
C ARG A 93 -13.36 -15.96 -25.58
N ALA A 94 -14.37 -15.26 -25.08
CA ALA A 94 -15.76 -15.47 -25.49
C ALA A 94 -15.96 -15.21 -26.99
N ASN A 95 -15.36 -14.16 -27.53
CA ASN A 95 -15.41 -13.85 -28.97
C ASN A 95 -14.66 -14.90 -29.81
N ALA A 96 -13.47 -15.34 -29.38
CA ALA A 96 -12.73 -16.41 -30.05
C ALA A 96 -13.54 -17.71 -30.11
N GLN A 97 -14.23 -18.09 -29.02
CA GLN A 97 -15.13 -19.25 -29.00
C GLN A 97 -16.31 -19.09 -29.96
N ARG A 98 -16.92 -17.90 -30.04
CA ARG A 98 -18.01 -17.62 -30.99
C ARG A 98 -17.54 -17.74 -32.43
N LEU A 99 -16.38 -17.15 -32.75
CA LEU A 99 -15.79 -17.24 -34.10
C LEU A 99 -15.44 -18.68 -34.46
N HIS A 100 -14.84 -19.44 -33.53
CA HIS A 100 -14.55 -20.85 -33.77
C HIS A 100 -15.82 -21.68 -34.02
N ARG A 101 -16.92 -21.42 -33.31
CA ARG A 101 -18.21 -22.09 -33.60
C ARG A 101 -18.82 -21.67 -34.94
N ALA A 102 -18.62 -20.42 -35.34
CA ALA A 102 -19.21 -19.88 -36.57
C ALA A 102 -18.43 -20.25 -37.84
N TYR A 103 -17.10 -20.40 -37.73
CA TYR A 103 -16.21 -20.54 -38.88
C TYR A 103 -15.23 -21.72 -38.78
N GLY A 104 -15.18 -22.43 -37.66
CA GLY A 104 -14.40 -23.66 -37.50
C GLY A 104 -15.16 -24.86 -38.06
N ALA A 105 -15.09 -25.02 -39.39
CA ALA A 105 -15.29 -26.29 -40.09
C ALA A 105 -13.92 -26.92 -40.37
#